data_AF-S8DTI2-F1
#
_entry.id   AF-S8DTI2-F1
#
_cell.length_a   1.000
_cell.length_b   1.000
_cell.length_c   1.000
_cell.angle_alpha   90.00
_cell.angle_beta   90.00
_cell.angle_gamma   90.00
#
_symmetry.space_group_name_H-M   'P 1'
#
loop_
_entity.id
_entity.type
_entity.pdbx_description
1 polymer ?
#
loop_
_entity_poly.entity_id
_entity_poly.type
_entity_poly.pdbx_seq_one_letter_code
_entity_poly.pdbx_strand_id
1 'polypeptide(L)'
;SRYIKVWEGNLSGLRQRQPVFITRLEGFRNISASETLAVHWPPTMQIVRLISQDHMNNKQYLGKADFLVFRAMNQHGFLGQLQEKKLCAVIQLPSQTLLLSVSDKAHRLIGMLFPGDMVVFKPQNQQPPPPPQQQQQLQSHMPQQPQGLIQMPQLQQQQQIQQQ
;
A
#
# COMPACT_ATOMS: atom_id res chain seq x y z
N SER A 1 -7.07 21.39 -24.61
CA SER A 1 -7.65 20.04 -24.44
C SER A 1 -8.97 20.13 -23.71
N ARG A 2 -10.04 19.58 -24.27
CA ARG A 2 -11.35 19.58 -23.62
C ARG A 2 -11.38 18.42 -22.61
N TYR A 3 -11.86 18.70 -21.41
CA TYR A 3 -12.05 17.70 -20.35
C TYR A 3 -13.54 17.51 -20.14
N ILE A 4 -13.95 16.27 -19.88
CA ILE A 4 -15.36 15.90 -19.65
C ILE A 4 -15.49 15.18 -18.32
N LYS A 5 -16.54 15.52 -17.58
CA LYS A 5 -16.87 14.88 -16.30
C LYS A 5 -17.28 13.44 -16.58
N VAL A 6 -16.66 12.50 -15.85
CA VAL A 6 -16.92 11.06 -15.99
C VAL A 6 -17.28 10.38 -14.68
N TRP A 7 -16.97 11.03 -13.56
CA TRP A 7 -17.25 10.47 -12.25
C TRP A 7 -17.47 11.59 -11.24
N GLU A 8 -18.30 11.30 -10.25
CA GLU A 8 -18.50 12.12 -9.07
C GLU A 8 -18.76 11.21 -7.88
N GLY A 9 -18.08 11.50 -6.77
CA GLY A 9 -18.26 10.70 -5.57
C GLY A 9 -17.41 11.20 -4.41
N ASN A 10 -17.38 10.39 -3.36
CA ASN A 10 -16.70 10.72 -2.12
C ASN A 10 -15.29 10.14 -2.12
N LEU A 11 -14.35 10.86 -1.50
CA LEU A 11 -13.05 10.35 -1.11
C LEU A 11 -13.05 10.11 0.39
N SER A 12 -12.70 8.89 0.80
CA SER A 12 -12.50 8.52 2.20
C SER A 12 -11.06 8.04 2.43
N GLY A 13 -10.57 8.22 3.64
CA GLY A 13 -9.31 7.65 4.12
C GLY A 13 -9.56 6.77 5.33
N LEU A 14 -8.56 5.97 5.72
CA LEU A 14 -8.64 5.18 6.95
C LEU A 14 -8.01 5.94 8.12
N ARG A 15 -8.76 6.11 9.20
CA ARG A 15 -8.26 6.59 10.49
C ARG A 15 -8.64 5.56 11.55
N GLN A 16 -7.66 5.03 12.29
CA GLN A 16 -7.90 3.98 13.30
C GLN A 16 -8.73 2.79 12.76
N ARG A 17 -8.47 2.37 11.50
CA ARG A 17 -9.20 1.34 10.74
C ARG A 17 -10.66 1.68 10.38
N GLN A 18 -11.18 2.85 10.72
CA GLN A 18 -12.49 3.30 10.28
C GLN A 18 -12.38 4.21 9.05
N PRO A 19 -13.32 4.09 8.08
CA PRO A 19 -13.39 5.00 6.96
C PRO A 19 -13.85 6.38 7.44
N VAL A 20 -13.05 7.40 7.16
CA VAL A 20 -13.35 8.80 7.45
C VAL A 20 -13.49 9.55 6.14
N PHE A 21 -14.60 10.26 5.99
CA PHE A 21 -14.84 11.13 4.85
C PHE A 21 -13.80 12.26 4.79
N ILE A 22 -13.28 12.54 3.60
CA ILE A 22 -12.31 13.62 3.36
C ILE A 22 -12.98 14.74 2.58
N THR A 23 -13.44 14.45 1.37
CA THR A 23 -14.08 15.45 0.50
C THR A 23 -14.85 14.77 -0.63
N ARG A 24 -15.70 15.53 -1.33
CA ARG A 24 -16.31 15.09 -2.59
C ARG A 24 -15.42 15.52 -3.76
N LEU A 25 -15.29 14.63 -4.73
CA LEU A 25 -14.45 14.80 -5.91
C LEU A 25 -15.28 14.70 -7.18
N GLU A 26 -14.95 15.52 -8.17
CA GLU A 26 -15.38 15.37 -9.56
C GLU A 26 -14.19 14.91 -10.39
N GLY A 27 -14.33 13.80 -11.10
CA GLY A 27 -13.31 13.25 -12.00
C GLY A 27 -13.58 13.63 -13.44
N PHE A 28 -12.55 14.13 -14.11
CA PHE A 28 -12.59 14.55 -15.51
C PHE A 28 -11.51 13.80 -16.31
N ARG A 29 -11.92 13.24 -17.45
CA ARG A 29 -10.97 12.67 -18.43
C ARG A 29 -10.78 13.59 -19.62
N ASN A 30 -9.68 13.40 -20.33
CA ASN A 30 -9.53 13.95 -21.67
C ASN A 30 -10.52 13.25 -22.62
N ILE A 31 -11.11 13.98 -23.57
CA ILE A 31 -12.04 13.41 -24.57
C ILE A 31 -11.42 12.21 -25.31
N SER A 32 -10.11 12.22 -25.54
CA SER A 32 -9.40 11.13 -26.24
C SER A 32 -9.24 9.84 -25.42
N ALA A 33 -9.46 9.87 -24.10
CA ALA A 33 -9.40 8.67 -23.26
C ALA A 33 -10.69 7.84 -23.41
N SER A 34 -10.74 6.59 -22.94
CA SER A 34 -11.93 5.73 -23.09
C SER A 34 -13.19 6.27 -22.36
N GLU A 35 -14.37 6.10 -22.96
CA GLU A 35 -15.68 6.37 -22.34
C GLU A 35 -15.97 5.48 -21.14
N THR A 36 -15.51 4.25 -21.17
CA THR A 36 -15.77 3.24 -20.13
C THR A 36 -14.81 3.32 -18.94
N LEU A 37 -13.85 4.26 -18.97
CA LEU A 37 -12.74 4.33 -18.02
C LEU A 37 -13.19 4.41 -16.54
N ALA A 38 -14.30 5.10 -16.27
CA ALA A 38 -14.82 5.30 -14.92
C ALA A 38 -16.15 4.58 -14.62
N VAL A 39 -16.63 3.72 -15.53
CA VAL A 39 -18.00 3.17 -15.47
C VAL A 39 -18.25 2.27 -14.24
N HIS A 40 -17.21 1.62 -13.73
CA HIS A 40 -17.28 0.73 -12.56
C HIS A 40 -16.67 1.32 -11.29
N TRP A 41 -16.43 2.63 -11.27
CA TRP A 41 -15.86 3.25 -10.08
C TRP A 41 -16.91 3.34 -8.97
N PRO A 42 -16.52 3.04 -7.72
CA PRO A 42 -17.46 3.11 -6.61
C PRO A 42 -17.88 4.57 -6.36
N PRO A 43 -19.07 4.79 -5.78
CA PRO A 43 -19.51 6.13 -5.38
C PRO A 43 -18.65 6.71 -4.24
N THR A 44 -17.93 5.86 -3.51
CA THR A 44 -16.93 6.27 -2.52
C THR A 44 -15.61 5.56 -2.81
N MET A 45 -14.58 6.33 -3.12
CA MET A 45 -13.21 5.85 -3.24
C MET A 45 -12.51 5.87 -1.89
N GLN A 46 -11.79 4.80 -1.57
CA GLN A 46 -11.03 4.71 -0.33
C GLN A 46 -9.54 4.75 -0.61
N ILE A 47 -8.85 5.63 0.12
CA ILE A 47 -7.39 5.67 0.15
C ILE A 47 -6.90 4.48 0.95
N VAL A 48 -6.18 3.57 0.29
CA VAL A 48 -5.61 2.37 0.92
C VAL A 48 -4.18 2.58 1.38
N ARG A 49 -3.45 3.54 0.78
CA ARG A 49 -2.05 3.81 1.09
C ARG A 49 -1.66 5.23 0.68
N LEU A 50 -0.63 5.76 1.33
CA LEU A 50 0.07 6.98 0.92
C LEU A 50 1.49 6.62 0.46
N ILE A 51 1.93 7.21 -0.64
CA ILE A 51 3.26 7.00 -1.24
C ILE A 51 3.89 8.36 -1.59
N SER A 52 5.20 8.40 -1.84
CA SER A 52 5.85 9.63 -2.34
C SER A 52 5.30 10.03 -3.71
N GLN A 53 5.13 11.32 -3.93
CA GLN A 53 4.73 11.91 -5.21
C GLN A 53 5.77 11.67 -6.31
N ASP A 54 7.02 11.35 -5.97
CA ASP A 54 8.05 10.97 -6.94
C ASP A 54 7.62 9.78 -7.82
N HIS A 55 6.75 8.91 -7.30
CA HIS A 55 6.21 7.80 -8.07
C HIS A 55 5.34 8.24 -9.26
N MET A 56 4.65 9.39 -9.19
CA MET A 56 3.90 9.92 -10.35
C MET A 56 4.82 10.45 -11.45
N ASN A 57 5.95 11.06 -11.07
CA ASN A 57 6.87 11.70 -12.03
C ASN A 57 7.84 10.71 -12.69
N ASN A 58 7.78 9.43 -12.34
CA ASN A 58 8.65 8.42 -12.93
C ASN A 58 8.30 8.21 -14.41
N LYS A 59 9.26 8.47 -15.29
CA LYS A 59 9.15 8.31 -16.75
C LYS A 59 8.74 6.90 -17.18
N GLN A 60 8.94 5.89 -16.33
CA GLN A 60 8.53 4.52 -16.61
C GLN A 60 7.00 4.33 -16.74
N TYR A 61 6.22 5.28 -16.23
CA TYR A 61 4.76 5.29 -16.30
C TYR A 61 4.21 6.15 -17.43
N LEU A 62 5.07 6.88 -18.15
CA LEU A 62 4.69 7.69 -19.30
C LEU A 62 4.14 6.78 -20.41
N GLY A 63 2.89 7.01 -20.83
CA GLY A 63 2.23 6.22 -21.87
C GLY A 63 1.63 4.88 -21.41
N LYS A 64 1.74 4.52 -20.13
CA LYS A 64 1.12 3.32 -19.54
C LYS A 64 -0.06 3.63 -18.62
N ALA A 65 -0.29 4.90 -18.33
CA ALA A 65 -1.34 5.39 -17.46
C ALA A 65 -2.18 6.44 -18.18
N ASP A 66 -3.47 6.44 -17.89
CA ASP A 66 -4.36 7.51 -18.29
C ASP A 66 -4.30 8.65 -17.27
N PHE A 67 -4.26 9.88 -17.79
CA PHE A 67 -4.26 11.08 -16.95
C PHE A 67 -5.67 11.60 -16.75
N LEU A 68 -5.96 11.87 -15.48
CA LEU A 68 -7.23 12.39 -15.02
C LEU A 68 -7.01 13.70 -14.27
N VAL A 69 -8.01 14.55 -14.32
CA VAL A 69 -8.06 15.75 -13.49
C VAL A 69 -9.22 15.58 -12.54
N PHE A 70 -8.97 15.80 -11.26
CA PHE A 70 -10.01 15.81 -10.25
C PHE A 70 -10.17 17.21 -9.68
N ARG A 71 -11.41 17.55 -9.34
CA ARG A 71 -11.74 18.77 -8.61
C ARG A 71 -12.29 18.41 -7.24
N ALA A 72 -11.66 18.91 -6.19
CA ALA A 72 -12.21 18.82 -4.84
C ALA A 72 -13.26 19.91 -4.63
N MET A 73 -14.45 19.51 -4.18
CA MET A 73 -15.53 20.43 -3.86
C MET A 73 -15.17 21.30 -2.66
N ASN A 74 -14.53 20.70 -1.66
CA ASN A 74 -14.09 21.39 -0.45
C ASN A 74 -12.61 21.12 -0.18
N GLN A 75 -11.92 22.15 0.32
CA GLN A 75 -10.59 21.97 0.90
C GLN A 75 -10.73 21.18 2.20
N HIS A 76 -9.89 20.15 2.35
CA HIS A 76 -9.79 19.39 3.58
C HIS A 76 -8.34 19.42 4.02
N GLY A 77 -8.07 19.56 5.32
CA GLY A 77 -6.69 19.68 5.85
C GLY A 77 -5.80 18.49 5.47
N PHE A 78 -6.39 17.33 5.19
CA PHE A 78 -5.69 16.18 4.61
C PHE A 78 -5.09 16.45 3.21
N LEU A 79 -5.81 17.16 2.34
CA LEU A 79 -5.30 17.51 1.01
C LEU A 79 -4.10 18.45 1.12
N GLY A 80 -4.15 19.42 2.03
CA GLY A 80 -3.01 20.28 2.34
C GLY A 80 -1.79 19.46 2.81
N GLN A 81 -2.00 18.47 3.68
CA GLN A 81 -0.93 17.57 4.13
C GLN A 81 -0.34 16.71 3.00
N LEU A 82 -1.17 16.22 2.06
CA LEU A 82 -0.67 15.50 0.89
C LEU A 82 0.27 16.39 0.06
N GLN A 83 -0.11 17.65 -0.15
CA GLN A 83 0.70 18.60 -0.90
C GLN A 83 1.99 18.95 -0.18
N GLU A 84 1.92 19.30 1.11
CA GLU A 84 3.07 19.70 1.92
C GLU A 84 4.11 18.58 2.02
N LYS A 85 3.65 17.35 2.25
CA LYS A 85 4.53 16.18 2.39
C LYS A 85 4.92 15.55 1.05
N LYS A 86 4.50 16.14 -0.08
CA LYS A 86 4.70 15.59 -1.43
C LYS A 86 4.27 14.12 -1.49
N LEU A 87 3.05 13.83 -1.04
CA LEU A 87 2.46 12.49 -1.01
C LEU A 87 1.36 12.36 -2.07
N CYS A 88 1.23 11.14 -2.58
CA CYS A 88 0.10 10.70 -3.39
C CYS A 88 -0.73 9.68 -2.62
N ALA A 89 -2.04 9.76 -2.79
CA ALA A 89 -2.97 8.76 -2.31
C ALA A 89 -3.10 7.63 -3.34
N VAL A 90 -3.03 6.39 -2.88
CA VAL A 90 -3.28 5.19 -3.68
C VAL A 90 -4.70 4.73 -3.40
N ILE A 91 -5.48 4.56 -4.46
CA ILE A 91 -6.87 4.08 -4.44
C ILE A 91 -6.93 2.83 -5.31
N GLN A 92 -7.39 1.72 -4.73
CA GLN A 92 -7.66 0.49 -5.48
C GLN A 92 -9.08 0.52 -6.01
N LEU A 93 -9.23 0.31 -7.31
CA LEU A 93 -10.50 0.20 -8.02
C LEU A 93 -10.64 -1.24 -8.52
N PRO A 94 -11.84 -1.70 -8.90
CA PRO A 94 -12.09 -3.11 -9.22
C PRO A 94 -11.15 -3.71 -10.27
N SER A 95 -10.76 -2.92 -11.28
CA SER A 95 -9.89 -3.35 -12.38
C SER A 95 -8.71 -2.40 -12.63
N GLN A 96 -8.50 -1.42 -11.74
CA GLN A 96 -7.58 -0.30 -11.98
C GLN A 96 -6.97 0.18 -10.66
N THR A 97 -5.82 0.85 -10.73
CA THR A 97 -5.23 1.55 -9.59
C THR A 97 -5.13 3.02 -9.91
N LEU A 98 -5.68 3.87 -9.04
CA LEU A 98 -5.61 5.32 -9.19
C LEU A 98 -4.60 5.88 -8.17
N LEU A 99 -3.60 6.57 -8.69
CA LEU A 99 -2.77 7.47 -7.88
C LEU A 99 -3.37 8.87 -7.95
N LEU A 100 -3.50 9.55 -6.81
CA LEU A 100 -4.08 10.88 -6.71
C LEU A 100 -3.14 11.83 -5.96
N SER A 101 -2.78 12.95 -6.60
CA SER A 101 -1.92 13.99 -6.05
C SER A 101 -2.62 15.34 -6.09
N VAL A 102 -2.35 16.19 -5.10
CA VAL A 102 -2.77 17.60 -5.17
C VAL A 102 -1.85 18.36 -6.14
N SER A 103 -2.42 19.23 -6.97
CA SER A 103 -1.70 20.14 -7.87
C SER A 103 -1.43 21.48 -7.17
N ASP A 104 -0.56 22.29 -7.74
CA ASP A 104 -0.38 23.72 -7.43
C ASP A 104 -1.65 24.56 -7.62
N LYS A 105 -2.59 24.12 -8.45
CA LYS A 105 -3.85 24.84 -8.70
C LYS A 105 -4.89 24.52 -7.62
N ALA A 106 -5.50 25.57 -7.09
CA ALA A 106 -6.53 25.47 -6.06
C ALA A 106 -7.62 24.45 -6.44
N HIS A 107 -7.90 23.52 -5.52
CA HIS A 107 -8.93 22.48 -5.65
C HIS A 107 -8.68 21.46 -6.77
N ARG A 108 -7.55 21.54 -7.48
CA ARG A 108 -7.22 20.64 -8.56
C ARG A 108 -6.30 19.54 -8.07
N LEU A 109 -6.67 18.31 -8.37
CA LEU A 109 -5.86 17.13 -8.15
C LEU A 109 -5.57 16.47 -9.49
N ILE A 110 -4.41 15.83 -9.58
CA ILE A 110 -3.98 15.06 -10.74
C ILE A 110 -4.10 13.58 -10.39
N GLY A 111 -4.76 12.84 -11.27
CA GLY A 111 -4.89 11.41 -11.19
C GLY A 111 -4.07 10.70 -12.25
N MET A 112 -3.37 9.64 -11.88
CA MET A 112 -2.78 8.69 -12.82
C MET A 112 -3.45 7.33 -12.62
N LEU A 113 -4.10 6.84 -13.68
CA LEU A 113 -4.85 5.60 -13.66
C LEU A 113 -4.08 4.51 -14.37
N PHE A 114 -3.85 3.42 -13.66
CA PHE A 114 -3.14 2.26 -14.14
C PHE A 114 -4.14 1.10 -14.33
N PRO A 115 -4.01 0.31 -15.41
CA PRO A 115 -4.77 -0.92 -15.55
C PRO A 115 -4.39 -1.91 -14.44
N GLY A 116 -5.33 -2.75 -14.01
CA GLY A 116 -5.17 -3.66 -12.86
C GLY A 116 -4.03 -4.67 -12.99
N ASP A 117 -3.64 -5.04 -14.21
CA ASP A 117 -2.46 -5.88 -14.46
C ASP A 117 -1.14 -5.17 -14.16
N MET A 118 -1.12 -3.84 -14.09
CA MET A 118 0.07 -3.12 -13.67
C MET A 118 0.25 -3.25 -12.15
N VAL A 119 1.21 -4.10 -11.81
CA VAL A 119 1.74 -4.34 -10.47
C VAL A 119 2.50 -3.11 -9.95
N VAL A 120 1.87 -1.94 -9.85
CA VAL A 120 2.59 -0.71 -9.45
C VAL A 120 2.95 -0.76 -7.97
N PHE A 121 2.13 -1.42 -7.14
CA PHE A 121 2.39 -1.56 -5.69
C PHE A 121 1.88 -2.90 -5.17
N LYS A 122 2.64 -3.98 -5.38
CA LYS A 122 2.42 -5.24 -4.67
C LYS A 122 2.45 -4.98 -3.15
N PRO A 123 1.49 -5.49 -2.35
CA PRO A 123 1.75 -5.69 -0.93
C PRO A 123 2.97 -6.59 -0.81
N GLN A 124 3.92 -6.25 0.06
CA GLN A 124 5.26 -6.83 0.15
C GLN A 124 5.29 -8.29 0.66
N ASN A 125 4.25 -9.09 0.39
CA ASN A 125 4.11 -10.48 0.85
C ASN A 125 4.35 -11.53 -0.24
N GLN A 126 4.95 -11.18 -1.38
CA GLN A 126 5.43 -12.14 -2.37
C GLN A 126 6.93 -11.95 -2.60
N GLN A 127 7.72 -12.14 -1.54
CA GLN A 127 9.09 -12.61 -1.74
C GLN A 127 8.97 -14.08 -2.17
N PRO A 128 9.53 -14.50 -3.32
CA PRO A 128 9.73 -15.92 -3.56
C PRO A 128 10.56 -16.47 -2.38
N PRO A 129 10.22 -17.64 -1.82
CA PRO A 129 11.04 -18.24 -0.77
C PRO A 129 12.48 -18.37 -1.30
N PRO A 130 13.51 -18.09 -0.46
CA PRO A 130 14.88 -18.36 -0.85
C PRO A 130 14.98 -19.84 -1.29
N PRO A 131 15.73 -20.15 -2.35
CA PRO A 131 15.90 -21.53 -2.77
C PRO A 131 16.46 -22.33 -1.59
N PRO A 132 15.97 -23.55 -1.31
CA PRO A 132 16.53 -24.38 -0.27
C PRO A 132 18.00 -24.64 -0.60
N GLN A 133 18.90 -24.06 0.19
CA GLN A 133 20.29 -24.51 0.21
C GLN A 133 20.26 -25.97 0.63
N GLN A 134 20.52 -26.87 -0.32
CA GLN A 134 20.91 -28.24 -0.02
C GLN A 134 22.17 -28.18 0.85
N GLN A 135 21.98 -28.30 2.17
CA GLN A 135 23.04 -28.72 3.07
C GLN A 135 23.36 -30.17 2.72
N GLN A 136 24.30 -30.33 1.80
CA GLN A 136 24.88 -31.61 1.48
C GLN A 136 25.69 -32.05 2.71
N GLN A 137 25.20 -33.10 3.35
CA GLN A 137 25.87 -33.82 4.43
C GLN A 137 27.25 -34.30 3.93
N LEU A 138 28.32 -33.77 4.51
CA LEU A 138 29.59 -34.47 4.57
C LEU A 138 29.73 -35.06 5.97
N GLN A 139 29.22 -36.29 6.04
CA GLN A 139 29.40 -37.23 7.14
C GLN A 139 30.81 -37.80 7.07
N SER A 140 31.66 -37.41 8.01
CA SER A 140 32.88 -38.07 8.49
C SER A 140 33.27 -37.21 9.70
N HIS A 141 33.56 -37.67 10.90
CA HIS A 141 34.29 -38.83 11.36
C HIS A 141 34.11 -38.85 12.89
N MET A 142 33.77 -40.02 13.44
CA MET A 142 33.61 -40.30 14.86
C MET A 142 34.98 -40.59 15.51
N PRO A 143 35.20 -40.17 16.76
CA PRO A 143 35.87 -41.06 17.69
C PRO A 143 34.98 -41.35 18.91
N GLN A 144 34.94 -42.63 19.26
CA GLN A 144 34.33 -43.16 20.48
C GLN A 144 34.98 -42.58 21.75
N GLN A 145 34.18 -42.36 22.79
CA GLN A 145 34.63 -42.49 24.18
C GLN A 145 33.60 -43.31 24.97
N PRO A 146 34.03 -44.31 25.77
CA PRO A 146 33.12 -45.18 26.51
C PRO A 146 32.74 -44.62 27.89
N GLN A 147 31.55 -45.06 28.30
CA GLN A 147 30.87 -45.01 29.60
C GLN A 147 31.69 -44.69 30.86
N GLY A 148 31.10 -43.85 31.73
CA GLY A 148 31.40 -43.75 33.16
C GLY A 148 30.20 -43.24 33.94
N LEU A 149 29.76 -44.02 34.93
CA LEU A 149 28.61 -43.87 35.83
C LEU A 149 28.57 -42.54 36.62
N ILE A 150 27.37 -42.08 37.01
CA ILE A 150 26.97 -41.54 38.34
C ILE A 150 25.56 -40.88 38.18
N GLN A 151 24.46 -41.55 38.58
CA GLN A 151 23.79 -41.53 39.90
C GLN A 151 22.87 -40.31 40.17
N MET A 152 21.56 -40.51 39.89
CA MET A 152 20.38 -40.28 40.77
C MET A 152 20.05 -38.90 41.40
N PRO A 153 18.82 -38.71 41.98
CA PRO A 153 17.95 -37.58 41.65
C PRO A 153 17.55 -36.72 42.88
N GLN A 154 16.75 -35.67 42.62
CA GLN A 154 15.67 -35.10 43.44
C GLN A 154 15.88 -34.97 44.98
N LEU A 155 15.83 -33.72 45.47
CA LEU A 155 15.17 -33.25 46.72
C LEU A 155 15.31 -31.72 46.75
N GLN A 156 14.24 -30.93 46.63
CA GLN A 156 13.35 -30.56 47.73
C GLN A 156 14.05 -29.73 48.82
N GLN A 157 14.03 -28.40 48.67
CA GLN A 157 13.70 -27.47 49.75
C GLN A 157 13.59 -26.06 49.14
N GLN A 158 12.38 -25.53 48.94
CA GLN A 158 11.55 -24.95 50.02
C GLN A 158 12.33 -23.90 50.80
N GLN A 159 12.59 -22.74 50.18
CA GLN A 159 13.07 -21.58 50.92
C GLN A 159 12.69 -20.22 50.28
N GLN A 160 11.47 -20.07 49.76
CA GLN A 160 11.03 -18.79 49.21
C GLN A 160 9.70 -18.23 49.73
N ILE A 161 9.17 -18.77 50.85
CA ILE A 161 7.93 -18.26 51.46
C ILE A 161 8.20 -17.52 52.79
N GLN A 162 9.45 -17.11 53.04
CA GLN A 162 9.70 -16.26 54.19
C GLN A 162 10.85 -15.33 53.91
N GLN A 163 10.56 -14.17 53.31
CA GLN A 163 10.79 -12.89 53.98
C GLN A 163 10.30 -11.72 53.11
N GLN A 164 9.44 -10.94 53.76
CA GLN A 164 8.91 -9.61 53.43
C GLN A 164 7.81 -9.51 52.37
#